data_AF-A0AAN5IAG5-F1
#
_entry.id   AF-A0AAN5IAG5-F1
#
_cell.length_a   1.000
_cell.length_b   1.000
_cell.length_c   1.000
_cell.angle_alpha   90.00
_cell.angle_beta   90.00
_cell.angle_gamma   90.00
#
_symmetry.space_group_name_H-M   'P 1'
#
loop_
_entity.id
_entity.type
_entity.pdbx_description
1 polymer ?
#
loop_
_entity_poly.entity_id
_entity_poly.type
_entity_poly.pdbx_seq_one_letter_code
_entity_poly.pdbx_strand_id
1 'polypeptide(L)'
;RYSLYDETMISLLFLSLLTFFASLEATAGFRDVRATRMSVVDFWKNETLGDGLNLRVAHGVNSWPALVEQLQEPFLNKSMLLEGDVFLQNHRRPRHRAIPVMSPSARAADRMTFKEWLREVASLRKAIKINFRSTDVVHPVLEYLHAAQFDPTSPVLDYPLILHADVFRSYQSIESAVDPSTFVSNTESLFPDATLSLGWTRQANFTQVEDKYKRISWRQLMHILEYVARLDQPVMLSVRLTVAANSKEQLLWLLGMDKQVSLLIWSDEHDEVEDWKPIFDLRRMATKNRVLYDLLEKHRDILQNESADPIENPPTFSMPSWRAVVFSSSSTDLSTVVMSARGPAFLGKPTALLLSHSAPPSFPGEQKIRGRVHFLPKRSTRGEAVDEESGVVIYLIDKMHDLQSPRVDDAIEVFIGYDGRVSIEKKKKRSNKKSHSSENYYDTKATGQAEKSHCYEFTVTDSGWRVSAEVLPVSCSDNKPRGKRSLLDLPYLKDLGSIPYLEEEDGPPSAYIQLDTPLTRSRSLRSVAIAKRGDPNVDFLLDRLDHSSSIPLSLIPSLLLLLTLFLSR
;
A
#
# COMPACT_ATOMS: atom_id res chain seq x y z
N ARG A 1 53.20 -29.75 -49.12
CA ARG A 1 52.44 -28.51 -49.40
C ARG A 1 51.10 -28.93 -50.00
N TYR A 2 50.02 -28.35 -49.48
CA TYR A 2 48.60 -28.60 -49.77
C TYR A 2 47.98 -29.85 -49.13
N SER A 3 46.71 -29.68 -48.74
CA SER A 3 45.79 -30.64 -48.10
C SER A 3 45.84 -30.81 -46.57
N LEU A 4 46.08 -29.74 -45.81
CA LEU A 4 45.62 -29.59 -44.41
C LEU A 4 44.68 -28.38 -44.24
N TYR A 5 44.31 -27.75 -45.36
CA TYR A 5 43.52 -26.51 -45.41
C TYR A 5 42.05 -26.71 -45.80
N ASP A 6 41.63 -27.92 -46.19
CA ASP A 6 40.25 -28.18 -46.65
C ASP A 6 39.31 -28.60 -45.52
N GLU A 7 39.75 -29.40 -44.55
CA GLU A 7 38.86 -29.81 -43.44
C GLU A 7 38.54 -28.69 -42.47
N THR A 8 39.48 -27.76 -42.25
CA THR A 8 39.28 -26.61 -41.36
C THR A 8 38.35 -25.57 -41.98
N MET A 9 38.41 -25.36 -43.30
CA MET A 9 37.49 -24.47 -44.02
C MET A 9 36.06 -25.01 -44.05
N ILE A 10 35.88 -26.31 -44.26
CA ILE A 10 34.55 -26.93 -44.29
C ILE A 10 33.94 -26.94 -42.87
N SER A 11 34.73 -27.18 -41.82
CA SER A 11 34.23 -27.10 -40.45
C SER A 11 33.88 -25.67 -40.03
N LEU A 12 34.64 -24.66 -40.46
CA LEU A 12 34.36 -23.24 -40.20
C LEU A 12 33.10 -22.76 -40.94
N LEU A 13 32.88 -23.22 -42.17
CA LEU A 13 31.65 -22.92 -42.92
C LEU A 13 30.43 -23.57 -42.28
N PHE A 14 30.51 -24.83 -41.86
CA PHE A 14 29.43 -25.50 -41.13
C PHE A 14 29.13 -24.85 -39.77
N LEU A 15 30.17 -24.47 -39.01
CA LEU A 15 29.98 -23.79 -37.73
C LEU A 15 29.37 -22.39 -37.93
N SER A 16 29.77 -21.67 -38.98
CA SER A 16 29.21 -20.36 -39.32
C SER A 16 27.75 -20.44 -39.76
N LEU A 17 27.37 -21.49 -40.50
CA LEU A 17 25.98 -21.70 -40.93
C LEU A 17 25.10 -22.13 -39.75
N LEU A 18 25.60 -22.98 -38.85
CA LEU A 18 24.91 -23.37 -37.62
C LEU A 18 24.79 -22.20 -36.62
N THR A 19 25.79 -21.32 -36.51
CA THR A 19 25.64 -20.10 -35.71
C THR A 19 24.72 -19.09 -36.38
N PHE A 20 24.67 -19.02 -37.72
CA PHE A 20 23.74 -18.16 -38.43
C PHE A 20 22.28 -18.63 -38.27
N PHE A 21 22.00 -19.93 -38.39
CA PHE A 21 20.66 -20.50 -38.13
C PHE A 21 20.29 -20.50 -36.64
N ALA A 22 21.23 -20.77 -35.72
CA ALA A 22 20.96 -20.65 -34.29
C ALA A 22 20.78 -19.18 -33.85
N SER A 23 21.42 -18.21 -34.52
CA SER A 23 21.17 -16.77 -34.27
C SER A 23 19.86 -16.27 -34.88
N LEU A 24 19.39 -16.89 -35.97
CA LEU A 24 18.09 -16.57 -36.57
C LEU A 24 16.90 -17.21 -35.83
N GLU A 25 17.08 -18.35 -35.15
CA GLU A 25 16.01 -19.05 -34.42
C GLU A 25 16.05 -18.85 -32.89
N ALA A 26 17.15 -18.45 -32.27
CA ALA A 26 17.22 -18.18 -30.82
C ALA A 26 17.09 -16.70 -30.42
N THR A 27 17.01 -15.78 -31.39
CA THR A 27 16.59 -14.39 -31.15
C THR A 27 15.53 -13.94 -32.15
N ALA A 28 14.63 -14.85 -32.55
CA ALA A 28 13.26 -14.45 -32.81
C ALA A 28 12.71 -13.93 -31.48
N GLY A 29 12.98 -12.64 -31.22
CA GLY A 29 12.68 -11.98 -29.98
C GLY A 29 11.24 -12.29 -29.61
N PHE A 30 11.08 -12.87 -28.42
CA PHE A 30 9.93 -12.58 -27.60
C PHE A 30 9.93 -11.05 -27.46
N ARG A 31 9.32 -10.37 -28.42
CA ARG A 31 8.92 -8.98 -28.25
C ARG A 31 8.09 -9.04 -26.98
N ASP A 32 8.55 -8.38 -25.91
CA ASP A 32 7.66 -7.94 -24.86
C ASP A 32 6.53 -7.19 -25.59
N VAL A 33 5.41 -7.88 -25.78
CA VAL A 33 4.24 -7.31 -26.43
C VAL A 33 3.64 -6.40 -25.36
N ARG A 34 4.09 -5.15 -25.36
CA ARG A 34 3.45 -4.17 -24.52
C ARG A 34 2.00 -4.05 -24.95
N ALA A 35 1.09 -4.27 -24.00
CA ALA A 35 -0.34 -4.05 -24.18
C ALA A 35 -0.63 -2.66 -24.76
N THR A 36 0.23 -1.69 -24.44
CA THR A 36 0.17 -0.32 -24.93
C THR A 36 1.57 0.24 -25.13
N ARG A 37 1.75 1.15 -26.08
CA ARG A 37 3.06 1.76 -26.35
C ARG A 37 3.38 2.98 -25.47
N MET A 38 2.40 3.47 -24.70
CA MET A 38 2.51 4.71 -23.95
C MET A 38 2.32 4.51 -22.44
N SER A 39 3.20 5.13 -21.66
CA SER A 39 3.11 5.18 -20.19
C SER A 39 1.85 5.92 -19.75
N VAL A 40 1.09 5.31 -18.85
CA VAL A 40 -0.13 5.89 -18.27
C VAL A 40 0.18 7.18 -17.50
N VAL A 41 1.32 7.23 -16.80
CA VAL A 41 1.76 8.43 -16.06
C VAL A 41 2.06 9.59 -17.01
N ASP A 42 2.78 9.31 -18.09
CA ASP A 42 3.13 10.34 -19.09
C ASP A 42 1.90 10.82 -19.85
N PHE A 43 1.00 9.89 -20.19
CA PHE A 43 -0.28 10.20 -20.80
C PHE A 43 -1.08 11.17 -19.94
N TRP A 44 -1.32 10.84 -18.67
CA TRP A 44 -2.09 11.72 -17.79
C TRP A 44 -1.40 13.06 -17.61
N LYS A 45 -0.09 13.08 -17.39
CA LYS A 45 0.66 14.34 -17.22
C LYS A 45 0.49 15.28 -18.42
N ASN A 46 0.45 14.75 -19.64
CA ASN A 46 0.27 15.54 -20.84
C ASN A 46 -1.20 15.96 -21.05
N GLU A 47 -2.11 14.99 -21.04
CA GLU A 47 -3.53 15.22 -21.34
C GLU A 47 -4.20 16.11 -20.29
N THR A 48 -3.86 15.95 -19.00
CA THR A 48 -4.48 16.73 -17.92
C THR A 48 -3.74 18.03 -17.61
N LEU A 49 -2.71 18.39 -18.39
CA LEU A 49 -1.85 19.56 -18.16
C LEU A 49 -1.22 19.58 -16.75
N GLY A 50 -1.00 18.40 -16.17
CA GLY A 50 -0.42 18.25 -14.83
C GLY A 50 -1.40 18.42 -13.67
N ASP A 51 -2.71 18.52 -13.90
CA ASP A 51 -3.74 18.50 -12.85
C ASP A 51 -4.83 17.50 -13.18
N GLY A 52 -4.95 16.44 -12.38
CA GLY A 52 -5.95 15.40 -12.56
C GLY A 52 -7.40 15.90 -12.50
N LEU A 53 -7.64 17.13 -12.03
CA LEU A 53 -8.96 17.76 -12.15
C LEU A 53 -9.34 17.98 -13.61
N ASN A 54 -8.41 18.15 -14.54
CA ASN A 54 -8.73 18.38 -15.96
C ASN A 54 -9.20 17.12 -16.71
N LEU A 55 -9.27 15.96 -16.03
CA LEU A 55 -9.76 14.72 -16.64
C LEU A 55 -11.20 14.91 -17.17
N ARG A 56 -11.41 14.45 -18.40
CA ARG A 56 -12.71 14.35 -19.05
C ARG A 56 -12.92 12.93 -19.55
N VAL A 57 -14.00 12.32 -19.11
CA VAL A 57 -14.33 10.92 -19.39
C VAL A 57 -15.60 10.87 -20.24
N ALA A 58 -15.58 10.05 -21.28
CA ALA A 58 -16.76 9.66 -22.03
C ALA A 58 -17.32 8.37 -21.44
N HIS A 59 -18.37 8.49 -20.63
CA HIS A 59 -18.97 7.37 -19.92
C HIS A 59 -19.89 6.53 -20.81
N GLY A 60 -19.94 5.21 -20.52
CA GLY A 60 -21.00 4.34 -21.03
C GLY A 60 -21.11 4.32 -22.55
N VAL A 61 -19.99 4.39 -23.27
CA VAL A 61 -19.94 4.40 -24.74
C VAL A 61 -20.20 2.98 -25.26
N ASN A 62 -21.42 2.50 -25.06
CA ASN A 62 -21.83 1.11 -25.18
C ASN A 62 -22.73 0.85 -26.41
N SER A 63 -22.93 1.85 -27.27
CA SER A 63 -23.80 1.78 -28.44
C SER A 63 -23.26 2.62 -29.59
N TRP A 64 -23.72 2.34 -30.82
CA TRP A 64 -23.36 3.12 -32.00
C TRP A 64 -23.67 4.62 -31.87
N PRO A 65 -24.87 5.04 -31.40
CA PRO A 65 -25.15 6.47 -31.20
C PRO A 65 -24.17 7.16 -30.25
N ALA A 66 -23.83 6.52 -29.12
CA ALA A 66 -22.87 7.06 -28.16
C ALA A 66 -21.46 7.18 -28.76
N LEU A 67 -21.05 6.21 -29.59
CA LEU A 67 -19.76 6.26 -30.27
C LEU A 67 -19.71 7.37 -31.34
N VAL A 68 -20.81 7.59 -32.08
CA VAL A 68 -20.90 8.68 -33.07
C VAL A 68 -20.79 10.04 -32.39
N GLU A 69 -21.39 10.21 -31.22
CA GLU A 69 -21.23 11.43 -30.42
C GLU A 69 -19.76 11.68 -30.08
N GLN A 70 -19.01 10.62 -29.74
CA GLN A 70 -17.58 10.72 -29.46
C GLN A 70 -16.72 11.05 -30.68
N LEU A 71 -17.14 10.63 -31.88
CA LEU A 71 -16.48 10.97 -33.14
C LEU A 71 -16.73 12.43 -33.55
N GLN A 72 -17.88 12.99 -33.16
CA GLN A 72 -18.31 14.33 -33.52
C GLN A 72 -18.07 15.37 -32.43
N GLU A 73 -17.42 14.98 -31.33
CA GLU A 73 -17.22 15.87 -30.18
C GLU A 73 -16.37 17.11 -30.57
N PRO A 74 -16.76 18.32 -30.14
CA PRO A 74 -15.96 19.51 -30.38
C PRO A 74 -14.57 19.38 -29.74
N PHE A 75 -13.52 19.88 -30.41
CA PHE A 75 -12.14 19.80 -29.93
C PHE A 75 -11.95 20.36 -28.50
N LEU A 76 -12.63 21.45 -28.14
CA LEU A 76 -12.57 22.05 -26.81
C LEU A 76 -13.21 21.18 -25.71
N ASN A 77 -14.08 20.25 -26.11
CA ASN A 77 -14.78 19.31 -25.23
C ASN A 77 -14.28 17.87 -25.39
N LYS A 78 -13.10 17.71 -26.00
CA LYS A 78 -12.53 16.40 -26.27
C LYS A 78 -12.34 15.60 -24.98
N SER A 79 -12.93 14.43 -24.90
CA SER A 79 -12.68 13.49 -23.82
C SER A 79 -11.30 12.84 -23.99
N MET A 80 -10.63 12.58 -22.86
CA MET A 80 -9.30 11.96 -22.82
C MET A 80 -9.39 10.45 -22.63
N LEU A 81 -10.43 10.02 -21.91
CA LEU A 81 -10.70 8.63 -21.54
C LEU A 81 -12.06 8.22 -22.09
N LEU A 82 -12.13 7.07 -22.74
CA LEU A 82 -13.37 6.46 -23.17
C LEU A 82 -13.64 5.20 -22.34
N GLU A 83 -14.83 5.12 -21.77
CA GLU A 83 -15.26 4.01 -20.92
C GLU A 83 -16.35 3.17 -21.62
N GLY A 84 -16.15 1.86 -21.64
CA GLY A 84 -17.11 0.89 -22.17
C GLY A 84 -17.33 -0.28 -21.24
N ASP A 85 -18.59 -0.63 -21.01
CA ASP A 85 -19.00 -1.78 -20.22
C ASP A 85 -19.11 -3.02 -21.07
N VAL A 86 -18.60 -4.16 -20.56
CA VAL A 86 -18.65 -5.41 -21.29
C VAL A 86 -19.38 -6.48 -20.48
N PHE A 87 -20.29 -7.14 -21.16
CA PHE A 87 -21.16 -8.19 -20.64
C PHE A 87 -21.04 -9.44 -21.50
N LEU A 88 -21.38 -10.60 -20.93
CA LEU A 88 -21.53 -11.82 -21.69
C LEU A 88 -22.95 -11.93 -22.23
N GLN A 89 -23.10 -12.20 -23.53
CA GLN A 89 -24.43 -12.43 -24.11
C GLN A 89 -24.99 -13.79 -23.66
N ASN A 90 -26.02 -13.76 -22.81
CA ASN A 90 -26.72 -14.96 -22.38
C ASN A 90 -27.61 -15.50 -23.51
N HIS A 91 -27.13 -16.54 -24.21
CA HIS A 91 -27.96 -17.30 -25.16
C HIS A 91 -28.76 -18.38 -24.42
N ARG A 92 -30.06 -18.51 -24.76
CA ARG A 92 -30.93 -19.59 -24.24
C ARG A 92 -30.53 -21.00 -24.71
N ARG A 93 -29.53 -21.14 -25.58
CA ARG A 93 -29.12 -22.41 -26.20
C ARG A 93 -27.65 -22.71 -25.90
N PRO A 94 -27.30 -23.86 -25.29
CA PRO A 94 -25.94 -24.21 -24.86
C PRO A 94 -24.86 -24.28 -25.95
N ARG A 95 -25.24 -24.26 -27.24
CA ARG A 95 -24.33 -24.48 -28.37
C ARG A 95 -23.74 -23.20 -28.96
N HIS A 96 -24.17 -22.03 -28.50
CA HIS A 96 -23.62 -20.76 -28.99
C HIS A 96 -22.44 -20.34 -28.13
N ARG A 97 -21.33 -19.97 -28.78
CA ARG A 97 -20.16 -19.39 -28.12
C ARG A 97 -20.60 -18.20 -27.28
N ALA A 98 -19.99 -18.02 -26.12
CA ALA A 98 -20.21 -16.85 -25.29
C ALA A 98 -19.62 -15.63 -26.02
N ILE A 99 -20.47 -14.68 -26.42
CA ILE A 99 -20.07 -13.49 -27.19
C ILE A 99 -20.07 -12.28 -26.24
N PRO A 100 -18.92 -11.61 -26.06
CA PRO A 100 -18.87 -10.35 -25.32
C PRO A 100 -19.58 -9.22 -26.07
N VAL A 101 -20.46 -8.49 -25.39
CA VAL A 101 -21.27 -7.39 -25.92
C VAL A 101 -21.19 -6.16 -25.03
N MET A 102 -21.33 -4.98 -25.60
CA MET A 102 -21.22 -3.72 -24.86
C MET A 102 -22.47 -3.37 -24.02
N SER A 103 -23.62 -3.91 -24.42
CA SER A 103 -24.87 -3.72 -23.67
C SER A 103 -25.76 -4.97 -23.80
N PRO A 104 -26.26 -5.52 -22.68
CA PRO A 104 -27.13 -6.70 -22.70
C PRO A 104 -28.57 -6.34 -23.09
N SER A 105 -28.97 -5.08 -22.91
CA SER A 105 -30.34 -4.57 -23.08
C SER A 105 -30.54 -3.67 -24.30
N ALA A 106 -29.49 -3.42 -25.09
CA ALA A 106 -29.59 -2.63 -26.31
C ALA A 106 -30.58 -3.24 -27.32
N ARG A 107 -31.33 -2.35 -28.00
CA ARG A 107 -32.20 -2.74 -29.12
C ARG A 107 -31.36 -3.39 -30.21
N ALA A 108 -31.94 -4.33 -30.95
CA ALA A 108 -31.21 -5.13 -31.95
C ALA A 108 -30.37 -4.31 -32.93
N ALA A 109 -30.85 -3.14 -33.35
CA ALA A 109 -30.14 -2.22 -34.26
C ALA A 109 -28.94 -1.49 -33.61
N ASP A 110 -28.96 -1.32 -32.29
CA ASP A 110 -27.94 -0.60 -31.50
C ASP A 110 -26.95 -1.56 -30.80
N ARG A 111 -27.16 -2.88 -30.95
CA ARG A 111 -26.29 -3.90 -30.35
C ARG A 111 -24.93 -3.84 -31.00
N MET A 112 -23.91 -3.73 -30.16
CA MET A 112 -22.52 -3.71 -30.56
C MET A 112 -21.77 -4.80 -29.81
N THR A 113 -21.06 -5.65 -30.57
CA THR A 113 -20.14 -6.61 -29.98
C THR A 113 -18.90 -5.90 -29.47
N PHE A 114 -18.22 -6.49 -28.49
CA PHE A 114 -16.95 -5.94 -28.00
C PHE A 114 -15.90 -5.83 -29.12
N LYS A 115 -15.89 -6.78 -30.07
CA LYS A 115 -15.03 -6.77 -31.24
C LYS A 115 -15.24 -5.53 -32.12
N GLU A 116 -16.49 -5.22 -32.43
CA GLU A 116 -16.84 -4.04 -33.23
C GLU A 116 -16.46 -2.77 -32.48
N TRP A 117 -16.84 -2.68 -31.20
CA TRP A 117 -16.49 -1.55 -30.36
C TRP A 117 -14.99 -1.27 -30.32
N LEU A 118 -14.17 -2.30 -30.06
CA LEU A 118 -12.72 -2.17 -29.96
C LEU A 118 -12.10 -1.61 -31.25
N ARG A 119 -12.60 -2.05 -32.42
CA ARG A 119 -12.13 -1.56 -33.72
C ARG A 119 -12.31 -0.05 -33.85
N GLU A 120 -13.46 0.45 -33.44
CA GLU A 120 -13.78 1.86 -33.57
C GLU A 120 -13.05 2.70 -32.53
N VAL A 121 -13.09 2.31 -31.25
CA VAL A 121 -12.52 3.13 -30.16
C VAL A 121 -11.00 3.20 -30.20
N ALA A 122 -10.32 2.15 -30.69
CA ALA A 122 -8.87 2.16 -30.85
C ALA A 122 -8.39 3.24 -31.84
N SER A 123 -9.24 3.65 -32.78
CA SER A 123 -8.92 4.72 -33.74
C SER A 123 -9.04 6.13 -33.16
N LEU A 124 -9.72 6.31 -32.02
CA LEU A 124 -10.06 7.62 -31.44
C LEU A 124 -8.89 8.31 -30.73
N ARG A 125 -7.75 7.62 -30.55
CA ARG A 125 -6.56 8.17 -29.91
C ARG A 125 -6.84 8.69 -28.49
N LYS A 126 -7.58 7.91 -27.71
CA LYS A 126 -7.95 8.17 -26.31
C LYS A 126 -7.48 7.00 -25.45
N ALA A 127 -7.31 7.21 -24.15
CA ALA A 127 -7.22 6.07 -23.24
C ALA A 127 -8.54 5.27 -23.27
N ILE A 128 -8.44 3.96 -23.15
CA ILE A 128 -9.59 3.04 -23.21
C ILE A 128 -9.73 2.38 -21.86
N LYS A 129 -10.87 2.55 -21.20
CA LYS A 129 -11.25 1.83 -19.98
C LYS A 129 -12.33 0.81 -20.30
N ILE A 130 -12.01 -0.46 -20.04
CA ILE A 130 -12.90 -1.59 -20.26
C ILE A 130 -13.43 -2.05 -18.90
N ASN A 131 -14.72 -1.89 -18.67
CA ASN A 131 -15.38 -2.29 -17.44
C ASN A 131 -15.94 -3.71 -17.56
N PHE A 132 -15.38 -4.65 -16.82
CA PHE A 132 -15.88 -6.02 -16.73
C PHE A 132 -17.02 -6.07 -15.72
N ARG A 133 -18.24 -6.38 -16.21
CA ARG A 133 -19.46 -6.33 -15.37
C ARG A 133 -19.80 -7.65 -14.69
N SER A 134 -19.05 -8.72 -14.97
CA SER A 134 -19.21 -10.05 -14.34
C SER A 134 -17.92 -10.86 -14.46
N THR A 135 -17.73 -11.86 -13.58
CA THR A 135 -16.55 -12.74 -13.65
C THR A 135 -16.49 -13.52 -14.96
N ASP A 136 -17.63 -13.96 -15.48
CA ASP A 136 -17.70 -14.81 -16.69
C ASP A 136 -17.23 -14.09 -17.96
N VAL A 137 -17.22 -12.75 -17.97
CA VAL A 137 -16.76 -11.97 -19.13
C VAL A 137 -15.27 -11.70 -19.12
N VAL A 138 -14.59 -11.85 -17.97
CA VAL A 138 -13.16 -11.53 -17.80
C VAL A 138 -12.31 -12.28 -18.80
N HIS A 139 -12.37 -13.61 -18.75
CA HIS A 139 -11.51 -14.46 -19.56
C HIS A 139 -11.78 -14.31 -21.07
N PRO A 140 -13.03 -14.39 -21.58
CA PRO A 140 -13.30 -14.23 -23.01
C PRO A 140 -12.85 -12.90 -23.61
N VAL A 141 -12.98 -11.80 -22.87
CA VAL A 141 -12.58 -10.47 -23.33
C VAL A 141 -11.07 -10.31 -23.34
N LEU A 142 -10.37 -10.78 -22.29
CA LEU A 142 -8.90 -10.71 -22.24
C LEU A 142 -8.26 -11.61 -23.31
N GLU A 143 -8.77 -12.83 -23.52
CA GLU A 143 -8.30 -13.70 -24.60
C GLU A 143 -8.49 -13.04 -25.97
N TYR A 144 -9.65 -12.42 -26.20
CA TYR A 144 -9.91 -11.72 -27.45
C TYR A 144 -8.96 -10.53 -27.63
N LEU A 145 -8.79 -9.68 -26.60
CA LEU A 145 -7.85 -8.56 -26.64
C LEU A 145 -6.43 -9.03 -26.94
N HIS A 146 -6.02 -10.15 -26.34
CA HIS A 146 -4.67 -10.69 -26.47
C HIS A 146 -4.45 -11.22 -27.88
N ALA A 147 -5.39 -12.00 -28.41
CA ALA A 147 -5.36 -12.47 -29.80
C ALA A 147 -5.37 -11.30 -30.81
N ALA A 148 -6.11 -10.23 -30.52
CA ALA A 148 -6.15 -9.04 -31.36
C ALA A 148 -4.80 -8.32 -31.49
N GLN A 149 -3.88 -8.47 -30.51
CA GLN A 149 -2.53 -7.90 -30.62
C GLN A 149 -1.66 -8.59 -31.69
N PHE A 150 -1.99 -9.84 -32.04
CA PHE A 150 -1.23 -10.64 -33.01
C PHE A 150 -1.88 -10.70 -34.39
N ASP A 151 -3.12 -10.23 -34.51
CA ASP A 151 -3.85 -10.19 -35.76
C ASP A 151 -3.52 -8.89 -36.53
N PRO A 152 -2.85 -8.96 -37.69
CA PRO A 152 -2.50 -7.77 -38.46
C PRO A 152 -3.71 -6.99 -38.99
N THR A 153 -4.92 -7.57 -38.95
CA THR A 153 -6.18 -6.93 -39.34
C THR A 153 -6.91 -6.28 -38.16
N SER A 154 -6.44 -6.49 -36.94
CA SER A 154 -6.98 -5.90 -35.72
C SER A 154 -6.34 -4.52 -35.44
N PRO A 155 -7.04 -3.62 -34.73
CA PRO A 155 -6.51 -2.29 -34.45
C PRO A 155 -5.32 -2.35 -33.49
N VAL A 156 -4.35 -1.46 -33.68
CA VAL A 156 -3.20 -1.31 -32.77
C VAL A 156 -3.62 -0.48 -31.55
N LEU A 157 -3.33 -0.96 -30.35
CA LEU A 157 -3.59 -0.24 -29.09
C LEU A 157 -2.40 0.67 -28.75
N ASP A 158 -2.32 1.81 -29.43
CA ASP A 158 -1.23 2.79 -29.21
C ASP A 158 -1.42 3.64 -27.93
N TYR A 159 -2.59 3.61 -27.30
CA TYR A 159 -2.97 4.42 -26.14
C TYR A 159 -3.22 3.57 -24.89
N PRO A 160 -3.14 4.15 -23.67
CA PRO A 160 -3.32 3.45 -22.41
C PRO A 160 -4.61 2.65 -22.33
N LEU A 161 -4.47 1.40 -21.87
CA LEU A 161 -5.53 0.44 -21.66
C LEU A 161 -5.70 0.29 -20.16
N ILE A 162 -6.92 0.54 -19.70
CA ILE A 162 -7.33 0.44 -18.31
C ILE A 162 -8.33 -0.71 -18.23
N LEU A 163 -7.98 -1.75 -17.49
CA LEU A 163 -8.84 -2.91 -17.28
C LEU A 163 -9.51 -2.71 -15.93
N HIS A 164 -10.83 -2.46 -15.92
CA HIS A 164 -11.57 -2.08 -14.73
C HIS A 164 -12.58 -3.14 -14.29
N ALA A 165 -12.59 -3.45 -12.99
CA ALA A 165 -13.66 -4.26 -12.42
C ALA A 165 -14.03 -3.82 -11.00
N ASP A 166 -15.31 -3.93 -10.68
CA ASP A 166 -15.81 -3.78 -9.32
C ASP A 166 -15.61 -5.08 -8.54
N VAL A 167 -14.43 -5.20 -7.95
CA VAL A 167 -14.00 -6.39 -7.19
C VAL A 167 -14.33 -6.30 -5.71
N PHE A 168 -14.57 -5.07 -5.20
CA PHE A 168 -14.90 -4.85 -3.79
C PHE A 168 -16.42 -4.70 -3.63
N ARG A 169 -17.01 -5.47 -2.71
CA ARG A 169 -18.46 -5.39 -2.45
C ARG A 169 -18.78 -4.24 -1.51
N SER A 170 -19.66 -3.35 -1.95
CA SER A 170 -20.25 -2.30 -1.13
C SER A 170 -21.34 -2.85 -0.21
N TYR A 171 -21.57 -2.18 0.92
CA TYR A 171 -22.69 -2.50 1.81
C TYR A 171 -24.03 -2.37 1.08
N GLN A 172 -24.92 -3.36 1.17
CA GLN A 172 -26.20 -3.39 0.44
C GLN A 172 -26.05 -3.19 -1.08
N SER A 173 -25.00 -3.75 -1.68
CA SER A 173 -24.83 -3.72 -3.13
C SER A 173 -25.93 -4.50 -3.87
N ILE A 174 -26.34 -3.95 -5.01
CA ILE A 174 -27.28 -4.56 -5.97
C ILE A 174 -26.59 -5.32 -7.12
N GLU A 175 -25.27 -5.27 -7.18
CA GLU A 175 -24.46 -5.90 -8.20
C GLU A 175 -23.67 -7.08 -7.61
N SER A 176 -23.33 -8.04 -8.46
CA SER A 176 -22.34 -9.06 -8.12
C SER A 176 -20.95 -8.47 -8.31
N ALA A 177 -20.09 -8.59 -7.31
CA ALA A 177 -18.69 -8.25 -7.46
C ALA A 177 -18.01 -9.23 -8.43
N VAL A 178 -17.08 -8.74 -9.24
CA VAL A 178 -16.20 -9.58 -10.04
C VAL A 178 -15.22 -10.28 -9.09
N ASP A 179 -14.95 -11.56 -9.32
CA ASP A 179 -14.00 -12.31 -8.50
C ASP A 179 -12.59 -11.68 -8.60
N PRO A 180 -12.04 -11.14 -7.48
CA PRO A 180 -10.77 -10.41 -7.53
C PRO A 180 -9.61 -11.29 -8.00
N SER A 181 -9.56 -12.55 -7.56
CA SER A 181 -8.47 -13.48 -7.89
C SER A 181 -8.46 -13.81 -9.38
N THR A 182 -9.62 -14.11 -9.95
CA THR A 182 -9.81 -14.37 -11.38
C THR A 182 -9.42 -13.14 -12.20
N PHE A 183 -9.89 -11.96 -11.80
CA PHE A 183 -9.59 -10.72 -12.51
C PHE A 183 -8.10 -10.38 -12.48
N VAL A 184 -7.50 -10.33 -11.30
CA VAL A 184 -6.09 -9.97 -11.11
C VAL A 184 -5.15 -10.97 -11.81
N SER A 185 -5.36 -12.28 -11.63
CA SER A 185 -4.47 -13.28 -12.23
C SER A 185 -4.53 -13.31 -13.76
N ASN A 186 -5.72 -13.18 -14.36
CA ASN A 186 -5.85 -13.16 -15.82
C ASN A 186 -5.28 -11.86 -16.42
N THR A 187 -5.47 -10.72 -15.76
CA THR A 187 -4.92 -9.44 -16.23
C THR A 187 -3.40 -9.40 -16.11
N GLU A 188 -2.84 -9.83 -14.98
CA GLU A 188 -1.39 -9.96 -14.78
C GLU A 188 -0.75 -10.90 -15.81
N SER A 189 -1.39 -12.04 -16.12
CA SER A 189 -0.86 -13.02 -17.06
C SER A 189 -0.93 -12.59 -18.53
N LEU A 190 -1.97 -11.87 -18.95
CA LEU A 190 -2.21 -11.54 -20.36
C LEU A 190 -1.84 -10.09 -20.71
N PHE A 191 -1.87 -9.19 -19.73
CA PHE A 191 -1.69 -7.74 -19.91
C PHE A 191 -0.91 -7.10 -18.74
N PRO A 192 0.33 -7.55 -18.45
CA PRO A 192 1.13 -7.02 -17.34
C PRO A 192 1.47 -5.52 -17.47
N ASP A 193 1.37 -4.95 -18.67
CA ASP A 193 1.62 -3.52 -18.92
C ASP A 193 0.36 -2.64 -18.88
N ALA A 194 -0.83 -3.23 -18.72
CA ALA A 194 -2.08 -2.48 -18.63
C ALA A 194 -2.28 -1.89 -17.23
N THR A 195 -3.03 -0.80 -17.12
CA THR A 195 -3.45 -0.30 -15.80
C THR A 195 -4.61 -1.12 -15.28
N LEU A 196 -4.41 -1.74 -14.11
CA LEU A 196 -5.48 -2.44 -13.42
C LEU A 196 -6.28 -1.43 -12.60
N SER A 197 -7.57 -1.25 -12.93
CA SER A 197 -8.47 -0.42 -12.14
C SER A 197 -9.40 -1.26 -11.28
N LEU A 198 -9.42 -1.02 -9.98
CA LEU A 198 -10.25 -1.75 -9.01
C LEU A 198 -11.27 -0.80 -8.38
N GLY A 199 -12.54 -1.20 -8.41
CA GLY A 199 -13.67 -0.42 -7.92
C GLY A 199 -14.55 -1.16 -6.92
N TRP A 200 -15.65 -0.50 -6.56
CA TRP A 200 -16.65 -0.99 -5.64
C TRP A 200 -18.00 -1.09 -6.33
N THR A 201 -18.67 -2.22 -6.13
CA THR A 201 -20.00 -2.48 -6.70
C THR A 201 -21.03 -1.41 -6.31
N ARG A 202 -21.99 -1.12 -7.20
CA ARG A 202 -23.03 -0.10 -6.98
C ARG A 202 -23.97 -0.45 -5.81
N GLN A 203 -24.44 0.58 -5.11
CA GLN A 203 -25.47 0.52 -4.06
C GLN A 203 -26.79 1.07 -4.60
N ALA A 204 -27.94 0.53 -4.16
CA ALA A 204 -29.25 1.02 -4.58
C ALA A 204 -29.54 2.44 -4.09
N ASN A 205 -29.47 2.65 -2.77
CA ASN A 205 -29.84 3.91 -2.11
C ASN A 205 -28.65 4.43 -1.29
N PHE A 206 -27.70 5.08 -1.95
CA PHE A 206 -26.47 5.54 -1.29
C PHE A 206 -26.72 6.53 -0.14
N THR A 207 -27.70 7.43 -0.31
CA THR A 207 -28.05 8.45 0.70
C THR A 207 -28.45 7.83 2.03
N GLN A 208 -29.18 6.70 2.00
CA GLN A 208 -29.68 5.98 3.18
C GLN A 208 -28.64 5.10 3.86
N VAL A 209 -27.45 4.95 3.27
CA VAL A 209 -26.36 4.16 3.88
C VAL A 209 -25.80 4.92 5.08
N GLU A 210 -25.65 4.23 6.21
CA GLU A 210 -25.01 4.81 7.39
C GLU A 210 -23.56 5.24 7.10
N ASP A 211 -23.12 6.37 7.66
CA ASP A 211 -21.80 6.95 7.38
C ASP A 211 -20.63 6.02 7.71
N LYS A 212 -20.80 5.13 8.69
CA LYS A 212 -19.79 4.12 9.04
C LYS A 212 -19.44 3.17 7.88
N TYR A 213 -20.34 3.02 6.90
CA TYR A 213 -20.16 2.22 5.69
C TYR A 213 -19.80 3.06 4.45
N LYS A 214 -19.86 4.40 4.54
CA LYS A 214 -19.41 5.33 3.49
C LYS A 214 -17.92 5.68 3.65
N ARG A 215 -17.08 4.67 3.96
CA ARG A 215 -15.63 4.82 4.16
C ARG A 215 -14.89 3.51 3.92
N ILE A 216 -13.59 3.61 3.68
CA ILE A 216 -12.64 2.50 3.65
C ILE A 216 -12.06 2.36 5.06
N SER A 217 -12.41 1.29 5.74
CA SER A 217 -11.79 0.93 7.01
C SER A 217 -10.35 0.42 6.80
N TRP A 218 -9.50 0.51 7.82
CA TRP A 218 -8.16 -0.10 7.80
C TRP A 218 -8.19 -1.61 7.46
N ARG A 219 -9.23 -2.34 7.88
CA ARG A 219 -9.42 -3.74 7.50
C ARG A 219 -9.67 -3.91 6.00
N GLN A 220 -10.51 -3.07 5.41
CA GLN A 220 -10.72 -3.08 3.96
C GLN A 220 -9.44 -2.68 3.22
N LEU A 221 -8.67 -1.73 3.74
CA LEU A 221 -7.37 -1.40 3.17
C LEU A 221 -6.43 -2.62 3.15
N MET A 222 -6.31 -3.38 4.25
CA MET A 222 -5.49 -4.60 4.24
C MET A 222 -5.98 -5.62 3.20
N HIS A 223 -7.30 -5.75 3.01
CA HIS A 223 -7.86 -6.59 1.96
C HIS A 223 -7.52 -6.10 0.54
N ILE A 224 -7.48 -4.78 0.31
CA ILE A 224 -7.00 -4.21 -0.94
C ILE A 224 -5.52 -4.58 -1.17
N LEU A 225 -4.69 -4.52 -0.13
CA LEU A 225 -3.26 -4.83 -0.22
C LEU A 225 -2.99 -6.29 -0.58
N GLU A 226 -3.86 -7.23 -0.21
CA GLU A 226 -3.74 -8.65 -0.61
C GLU A 226 -3.68 -8.83 -2.14
N TYR A 227 -4.32 -7.93 -2.88
CA TYR A 227 -4.33 -7.91 -4.35
C TYR A 227 -3.30 -6.96 -4.94
N VAL A 228 -3.11 -5.78 -4.34
CA VAL A 228 -2.28 -4.71 -4.93
C VAL A 228 -0.79 -4.88 -4.62
N ALA A 229 -0.43 -5.44 -3.46
CA ALA A 229 0.96 -5.42 -2.99
C ALA A 229 1.90 -6.33 -3.80
N ARG A 230 1.39 -7.32 -4.54
CA ARG A 230 2.21 -8.20 -5.41
C ARG A 230 2.30 -7.74 -6.85
N LEU A 231 1.43 -6.83 -7.27
CA LEU A 231 1.35 -6.40 -8.65
C LEU A 231 2.49 -5.46 -9.02
N ASP A 232 3.18 -5.77 -10.10
CA ASP A 232 4.17 -4.89 -10.72
C ASP A 232 3.52 -3.91 -11.71
N GLN A 233 2.33 -4.27 -12.23
CA GLN A 233 1.51 -3.42 -13.10
C GLN A 233 0.94 -2.21 -12.36
N PRO A 234 0.74 -1.06 -13.04
CA PRO A 234 0.14 0.13 -12.42
C PRO A 234 -1.30 -0.14 -11.98
N VAL A 235 -1.64 0.32 -10.78
CA VAL A 235 -2.97 0.12 -10.18
C VAL A 235 -3.68 1.46 -9.99
N MET A 236 -4.95 1.51 -10.36
CA MET A 236 -5.83 2.65 -10.15
C MET A 236 -7.03 2.26 -9.28
N LEU A 237 -7.17 2.83 -8.09
CA LEU A 237 -8.38 2.61 -7.27
C LEU A 237 -9.45 3.63 -7.64
N SER A 238 -10.61 3.14 -8.08
CA SER A 238 -11.78 3.98 -8.40
C SER A 238 -12.64 4.15 -7.16
N VAL A 239 -12.61 5.32 -6.54
CA VAL A 239 -13.23 5.59 -5.24
C VAL A 239 -14.30 6.66 -5.37
N ARG A 240 -15.48 6.39 -4.85
CA ARG A 240 -16.58 7.36 -4.80
C ARG A 240 -16.23 8.55 -3.90
N LEU A 241 -16.63 9.76 -4.28
CA LEU A 241 -16.27 11.02 -3.63
C LEU A 241 -16.56 11.05 -2.13
N THR A 242 -17.78 10.73 -1.69
CA THR A 242 -18.11 10.70 -0.24
C THR A 242 -17.28 9.66 0.51
N VAL A 243 -16.97 8.52 -0.13
CA VAL A 243 -16.09 7.50 0.47
C VAL A 243 -14.67 8.02 0.60
N ALA A 244 -14.15 8.72 -0.41
CA ALA A 244 -12.82 9.30 -0.37
C ALA A 244 -12.69 10.36 0.73
N ALA A 245 -13.70 11.23 0.88
CA ALA A 245 -13.73 12.26 1.92
C ALA A 245 -13.61 11.64 3.33
N ASN A 246 -14.30 10.52 3.57
CA ASN A 246 -14.28 9.81 4.85
C ASN A 246 -13.09 8.84 5.02
N SER A 247 -12.17 8.76 4.06
CA SER A 247 -11.10 7.75 4.03
C SER A 247 -9.71 8.32 3.76
N LYS A 248 -9.50 9.62 4.01
CA LYS A 248 -8.24 10.32 3.73
C LYS A 248 -7.01 9.57 4.20
N GLU A 249 -6.98 9.12 5.46
CA GLU A 249 -5.79 8.49 6.03
C GLU A 249 -5.44 7.17 5.32
N GLN A 250 -6.43 6.35 4.98
CA GLN A 250 -6.24 5.10 4.24
C GLN A 250 -5.77 5.36 2.80
N LEU A 251 -6.34 6.37 2.14
CA LEU A 251 -5.99 6.75 0.78
C LEU A 251 -4.59 7.38 0.69
N LEU A 252 -4.22 8.23 1.65
CA LEU A 252 -2.85 8.77 1.75
C LEU A 252 -1.84 7.68 2.09
N TRP A 253 -2.22 6.67 2.88
CA TRP A 253 -1.38 5.51 3.12
C TRP A 253 -1.11 4.73 1.81
N LEU A 254 -2.14 4.47 1.00
CA LEU A 254 -2.00 3.80 -0.31
C LEU A 254 -1.12 4.60 -1.28
N LEU A 255 -1.35 5.91 -1.36
CA LEU A 255 -0.55 6.80 -2.19
C LEU A 255 0.90 6.91 -1.70
N GLY A 256 1.15 6.68 -0.42
CA GLY A 256 2.49 6.68 0.16
C GLY A 256 3.33 5.44 -0.18
N MET A 257 2.75 4.41 -0.80
CA MET A 257 3.48 3.20 -1.20
C MET A 257 4.52 3.48 -2.27
N ASP A 258 5.62 2.74 -2.24
CA ASP A 258 6.64 2.69 -3.31
C ASP A 258 6.17 1.80 -4.48
N LYS A 259 4.93 2.05 -4.94
CA LYS A 259 4.28 1.38 -6.06
C LYS A 259 3.50 2.40 -6.87
N GLN A 260 3.26 2.08 -8.15
CA GLN A 260 2.47 2.92 -9.06
C GLN A 260 0.96 2.79 -8.76
N VAL A 261 0.55 3.25 -7.57
CA VAL A 261 -0.86 3.33 -7.19
C VAL A 261 -1.38 4.74 -7.50
N SER A 262 -2.49 4.84 -8.21
CA SER A 262 -3.22 6.08 -8.46
C SER A 262 -4.66 5.97 -7.95
N LEU A 263 -5.32 7.10 -7.76
CA LEU A 263 -6.73 7.19 -7.40
C LEU A 263 -7.51 7.86 -8.52
N LEU A 264 -8.68 7.32 -8.84
CA LEU A 264 -9.72 7.99 -9.61
C LEU A 264 -10.88 8.27 -8.65
N ILE A 265 -11.08 9.55 -8.31
CA ILE A 265 -12.18 9.96 -7.44
C ILE A 265 -13.35 10.36 -8.33
N TRP A 266 -14.46 9.62 -8.25
CA TRP A 266 -15.66 9.87 -9.04
C TRP A 266 -16.83 10.30 -8.16
N SER A 267 -17.79 11.05 -8.71
CA SER A 267 -18.99 11.46 -7.96
C SER A 267 -20.27 11.21 -8.74
N ASP A 268 -21.36 10.99 -8.02
CA ASP A 268 -22.72 10.86 -8.52
C ASP A 268 -23.61 11.94 -7.88
N GLU A 269 -24.84 12.10 -8.38
CA GLU A 269 -25.78 13.12 -7.91
C GLU A 269 -26.10 12.99 -6.42
N HIS A 270 -26.07 11.75 -5.91
CA HIS A 270 -26.36 11.40 -4.51
C HIS A 270 -25.17 11.57 -3.56
N ASP A 271 -24.00 12.00 -4.04
CA ASP A 271 -22.88 12.34 -3.17
C ASP A 271 -23.13 13.70 -2.51
N GLU A 272 -23.08 13.68 -1.19
CA GLU A 272 -23.11 14.85 -0.33
C GLU A 272 -21.84 14.80 0.52
N VAL A 273 -21.07 15.89 0.51
CA VAL A 273 -19.82 16.04 1.26
C VAL A 273 -19.94 17.30 2.10
N GLU A 274 -20.02 17.11 3.42
CA GLU A 274 -20.09 18.20 4.38
C GLU A 274 -18.72 18.87 4.58
N ASP A 275 -17.68 18.06 4.77
CA ASP A 275 -16.30 18.51 4.94
C ASP A 275 -15.44 18.14 3.71
N TRP A 276 -15.00 19.17 2.98
CA TRP A 276 -14.13 19.02 1.80
C TRP A 276 -12.64 19.04 2.12
N LYS A 277 -12.25 19.42 3.35
CA LYS A 277 -10.85 19.43 3.79
C LYS A 277 -10.12 18.12 3.48
N PRO A 278 -10.72 16.93 3.66
CA PRO A 278 -10.03 15.70 3.35
C PRO A 278 -9.70 15.52 1.86
N ILE A 279 -10.54 16.01 0.95
CA ILE A 279 -10.31 15.95 -0.50
C ILE A 279 -9.23 16.95 -0.92
N PHE A 280 -9.25 18.16 -0.34
CA PHE A 280 -8.18 19.15 -0.52
C PHE A 280 -6.83 18.61 -0.03
N ASP A 281 -6.79 17.99 1.14
CA ASP A 281 -5.59 17.34 1.66
C ASP A 281 -5.09 16.23 0.71
N LEU A 282 -5.98 15.39 0.18
CA LEU A 282 -5.62 14.36 -0.80
C LEU A 282 -5.01 14.98 -2.05
N ARG A 283 -5.59 16.06 -2.58
CA ARG A 283 -5.08 16.76 -3.77
C ARG A 283 -3.70 17.37 -3.54
N ARG A 284 -3.48 17.98 -2.37
CA ARG A 284 -2.24 18.69 -2.03
C ARG A 284 -1.10 17.75 -1.67
N MET A 285 -1.39 16.68 -0.94
CA MET A 285 -0.38 15.74 -0.45
C MET A 285 -0.02 14.66 -1.48
N ALA A 286 -0.91 14.36 -2.43
CA ALA A 286 -0.58 13.49 -3.54
C ALA A 286 0.28 14.22 -4.56
N THR A 287 1.19 13.49 -5.23
CA THR A 287 1.88 14.07 -6.39
C THR A 287 0.86 14.36 -7.49
N LYS A 288 0.97 15.53 -8.11
CA LYS A 288 0.20 15.90 -9.30
C LYS A 288 0.15 14.73 -10.30
N ASN A 289 -1.05 14.37 -10.76
CA ASN A 289 -1.36 13.25 -11.66
C ASN A 289 -1.46 11.83 -11.05
N ARG A 290 -1.28 11.65 -9.72
CA ARG A 290 -1.64 10.38 -9.05
C ARG A 290 -3.09 10.33 -8.56
N VAL A 291 -3.76 11.47 -8.52
CA VAL A 291 -5.20 11.57 -8.22
C VAL A 291 -5.87 12.23 -9.41
N LEU A 292 -6.81 11.51 -10.01
CA LEU A 292 -7.64 11.96 -11.11
C LEU A 292 -9.07 12.18 -10.58
N TYR A 293 -9.76 13.17 -11.14
CA TYR A 293 -11.10 13.55 -10.67
C TYR A 293 -12.12 13.46 -11.80
N ASP A 294 -13.07 12.55 -11.62
CA ASP A 294 -14.19 12.29 -12.50
C ASP A 294 -15.49 12.75 -11.83
N LEU A 295 -15.61 14.07 -11.71
CA LEU A 295 -16.62 14.71 -10.88
C LEU A 295 -17.70 15.40 -11.71
N LEU A 296 -18.91 15.39 -11.16
CA LEU A 296 -20.00 16.25 -11.61
C LEU A 296 -19.63 17.72 -11.43
N GLU A 297 -20.16 18.60 -12.28
CA GLU A 297 -19.81 20.02 -12.30
C GLU A 297 -19.95 20.68 -10.92
N LYS A 298 -21.06 20.41 -10.21
CA LYS A 298 -21.32 20.93 -8.85
C LYS A 298 -20.21 20.63 -7.84
N HIS A 299 -19.51 19.50 -8.00
CA HIS A 299 -18.42 19.06 -7.12
C HIS A 299 -17.07 19.57 -7.62
N ARG A 300 -16.91 19.64 -8.95
CA ARG A 300 -15.73 20.18 -9.62
C ARG A 300 -15.51 21.65 -9.29
N ASP A 301 -16.57 22.45 -9.29
CA ASP A 301 -16.50 23.89 -9.00
C ASP A 301 -15.94 24.19 -7.60
N ILE A 302 -16.24 23.32 -6.62
CA ILE A 302 -15.75 23.44 -5.26
C ILE A 302 -14.22 23.23 -5.21
N LEU A 303 -13.71 22.25 -5.96
CA LEU A 303 -12.27 21.98 -6.05
C LEU A 303 -11.50 23.04 -6.85
N GLN A 304 -12.15 23.75 -7.77
CA GLN A 304 -11.49 24.85 -8.49
C GLN A 304 -11.23 26.07 -7.58
N ASN A 305 -12.08 26.26 -6.57
CA ASN A 305 -12.04 27.43 -5.66
C ASN A 305 -11.26 27.17 -4.36
N GLU A 306 -10.39 26.16 -4.34
CA GLU A 306 -9.60 25.75 -3.16
C GLU A 306 -8.72 26.90 -2.62
N SER A 307 -8.81 27.18 -1.32
CA SER A 307 -7.92 28.12 -0.61
C SER A 307 -6.54 27.51 -0.38
N ALA A 308 -5.49 28.34 -0.48
CA ALA A 308 -4.11 27.94 -0.22
C ALA A 308 -3.79 27.87 1.29
N ASP A 309 -4.53 27.04 2.03
CA ASP A 309 -4.22 26.80 3.43
C ASP A 309 -2.92 26.00 3.57
N PRO A 310 -2.20 26.08 4.70
CA PRO A 310 -1.05 25.23 4.96
C PRO A 310 -1.46 23.76 5.08
N ILE A 311 -0.56 22.85 4.69
CA ILE A 311 -0.74 21.40 4.87
C ILE A 311 -0.56 21.08 6.36
N GLU A 312 -1.59 20.51 6.98
CA GLU A 312 -1.49 20.01 8.35
C GLU A 312 -0.92 18.58 8.33
N ASN A 313 0.11 18.36 9.17
CA ASN A 313 0.74 17.06 9.44
C ASN A 313 1.59 16.47 8.30
N PRO A 314 2.85 16.92 8.15
CA PRO A 314 3.82 16.22 7.31
C PRO A 314 4.03 14.78 7.80
N PRO A 315 4.42 13.85 6.91
CA PRO A 315 4.68 12.47 7.29
C PRO A 315 5.77 12.41 8.38
N THR A 316 5.48 11.72 9.47
CA THR A 316 6.41 11.51 10.59
C THR A 316 7.33 10.32 10.37
N PHE A 317 6.99 9.44 9.41
CA PHE A 317 7.75 8.25 9.08
C PHE A 317 8.75 8.51 7.94
N SER A 318 10.02 8.18 8.17
CA SER A 318 11.08 8.27 7.15
C SER A 318 11.31 6.92 6.50
N MET A 319 10.78 6.72 5.28
CA MET A 319 10.99 5.47 4.52
C MET A 319 12.47 5.09 4.36
N PRO A 320 13.41 6.01 4.01
CA PRO A 320 14.81 5.66 3.78
C PRO A 320 15.57 5.17 5.02
N SER A 321 15.09 5.49 6.23
CA SER A 321 15.73 5.05 7.48
C SER A 321 15.39 3.60 7.83
N TRP A 322 14.55 2.93 7.04
CA TRP A 322 14.14 1.56 7.26
C TRP A 322 14.25 0.72 5.99
N ARG A 323 14.59 -0.56 6.14
CA ARG A 323 14.67 -1.53 5.06
C ARG A 323 13.83 -2.75 5.36
N ALA A 324 12.90 -3.04 4.46
CA ALA A 324 12.18 -4.31 4.45
C ALA A 324 13.09 -5.45 3.99
N VAL A 325 13.09 -6.56 4.72
CA VAL A 325 13.75 -7.82 4.35
C VAL A 325 12.69 -8.90 4.38
N VAL A 326 12.39 -9.48 3.21
CA VAL A 326 11.37 -10.51 3.03
C VAL A 326 12.05 -11.85 2.80
N PHE A 327 11.57 -12.88 3.48
CA PHE A 327 12.06 -14.25 3.38
C PHE A 327 11.12 -15.09 2.52
N SER A 328 11.69 -16.05 1.79
CA SER A 328 10.90 -17.01 1.01
C SER A 328 9.97 -17.82 1.92
N SER A 329 8.70 -17.92 1.53
CA SER A 329 7.69 -18.74 2.19
C SER A 329 7.02 -19.64 1.17
N SER A 330 6.64 -20.85 1.57
CA SER A 330 5.85 -21.76 0.73
C SER A 330 4.35 -21.46 0.76
N SER A 331 3.91 -20.41 1.45
CA SER A 331 2.51 -20.01 1.54
C SER A 331 2.02 -19.34 0.26
N THR A 332 0.82 -19.71 -0.18
CA THR A 332 0.10 -19.05 -1.27
C THR A 332 -0.42 -17.66 -0.89
N ASP A 333 -0.70 -17.47 0.41
CA ASP A 333 -1.21 -16.22 0.95
C ASP A 333 -0.13 -15.15 1.03
N LEU A 334 -0.50 -13.91 0.75
CA LEU A 334 0.40 -12.77 0.85
C LEU A 334 0.92 -12.64 2.28
N SER A 335 2.22 -12.89 2.45
CA SER A 335 2.93 -12.75 3.72
C SER A 335 4.16 -11.88 3.49
N THR A 336 4.07 -10.60 3.84
CA THR A 336 5.11 -9.60 3.58
C THR A 336 4.95 -8.36 4.44
N VAL A 337 5.92 -7.45 4.36
CA VAL A 337 5.80 -6.07 4.84
C VAL A 337 5.61 -5.13 3.65
N VAL A 338 4.57 -4.30 3.70
CA VAL A 338 4.29 -3.28 2.68
C VAL A 338 4.68 -1.92 3.25
N MET A 339 5.59 -1.23 2.55
CA MET A 339 6.14 0.05 2.97
C MET A 339 5.31 1.20 2.40
N SER A 340 5.03 2.22 3.22
CA SER A 340 4.37 3.46 2.83
C SER A 340 4.98 4.66 3.57
N ALA A 341 4.93 5.86 2.97
CA ALA A 341 5.30 7.12 3.61
C ALA A 341 4.52 7.42 4.92
N ARG A 342 3.41 6.72 5.16
CA ARG A 342 2.63 6.79 6.42
C ARG A 342 2.95 5.66 7.41
N GLY A 343 3.93 4.82 7.10
CA GLY A 343 4.39 3.73 7.95
C GLY A 343 4.14 2.33 7.36
N PRO A 344 4.84 1.30 7.87
CA PRO A 344 4.81 -0.05 7.32
C PRO A 344 3.61 -0.88 7.81
N ALA A 345 3.08 -1.74 6.93
CA ALA A 345 2.04 -2.73 7.23
C ALA A 345 2.60 -4.15 7.14
N PHE A 346 2.36 -4.98 8.15
CA PHE A 346 2.73 -6.39 8.17
C PHE A 346 1.50 -7.26 7.90
N LEU A 347 1.59 -8.09 6.87
CA LEU A 347 0.51 -8.92 6.35
C LEU A 347 0.87 -10.40 6.48
N GLY A 348 -0.10 -11.23 6.85
CA GLY A 348 0.00 -12.69 6.73
C GLY A 348 1.03 -13.29 7.69
N LYS A 349 1.74 -14.34 7.29
CA LYS A 349 2.68 -15.06 8.17
C LYS A 349 3.91 -14.20 8.51
N PRO A 350 4.62 -14.50 9.61
CA PRO A 350 5.85 -13.79 9.99
C PRO A 350 7.01 -14.16 9.05
N THR A 351 7.02 -13.58 7.85
CA THR A 351 7.98 -13.86 6.77
C THR A 351 8.80 -12.63 6.37
N ALA A 352 8.72 -11.55 7.15
CA ALA A 352 9.45 -10.32 6.89
C ALA A 352 9.94 -9.66 8.18
N LEU A 353 11.05 -8.93 8.08
CA LEU A 353 11.53 -8.00 9.09
C LEU A 353 11.70 -6.60 8.50
N LEU A 354 11.65 -5.60 9.37
CA LEU A 354 11.99 -4.22 9.08
C LEU A 354 13.23 -3.83 9.86
N LEU A 355 14.32 -3.55 9.15
CA LEU A 355 15.60 -3.22 9.75
C LEU A 355 15.82 -1.71 9.76
N SER A 356 16.25 -1.16 10.89
CA SER A 356 16.62 0.26 10.95
C SER A 356 18.02 0.49 10.37
N HIS A 357 18.16 1.53 9.56
CA HIS A 357 19.43 2.02 9.05
C HIS A 357 20.11 3.04 9.97
N SER A 358 19.42 3.55 10.99
CA SER A 358 20.02 4.47 11.95
C SER A 358 21.15 3.75 12.70
N ALA A 359 22.36 4.31 12.64
CA ALA A 359 23.50 3.76 13.37
C ALA A 359 23.24 3.87 14.88
N PRO A 360 23.49 2.79 15.65
CA PRO A 360 23.33 2.85 17.11
C PRO A 360 24.32 3.88 17.69
N PRO A 361 23.89 4.74 18.63
CA PRO A 361 24.80 5.74 19.20
C PRO A 361 25.94 5.09 20.00
N SER A 362 27.02 5.83 20.23
CA SER A 362 28.07 5.37 21.14
C SER A 362 27.58 5.40 22.58
N PHE A 363 27.84 4.33 23.34
CA PHE A 363 27.64 4.34 24.79
C PHE A 363 28.46 5.51 25.43
N PRO A 364 27.93 6.28 26.42
CA PRO A 364 26.72 6.06 27.23
C PRO A 364 25.42 6.70 26.70
N GLY A 365 25.30 6.96 25.40
CA GLY A 365 24.04 7.44 24.82
C GLY A 365 22.87 6.45 25.01
N GLU A 366 21.67 6.91 24.70
CA GLU A 366 20.47 6.06 24.65
C GLU A 366 19.85 6.10 23.25
N GLN A 367 19.12 5.05 22.90
CA GLN A 367 18.28 5.05 21.71
C GLN A 367 16.83 4.78 22.08
N LYS A 368 15.91 5.40 21.34
CA LYS A 368 14.48 5.30 21.55
C LYS A 368 13.79 4.88 20.26
N ILE A 369 12.98 3.84 20.36
CA ILE A 369 12.11 3.36 19.30
C ILE A 369 10.70 3.72 19.73
N ARG A 370 10.02 4.55 18.94
CA ARG A 370 8.67 5.03 19.22
C ARG A 370 7.76 4.69 18.08
N GLY A 371 6.50 4.40 18.37
CA GLY A 371 5.52 4.18 17.33
C GLY A 371 4.14 3.89 17.87
N ARG A 372 3.20 3.76 16.95
CA ARG A 372 1.84 3.34 17.22
C ARG A 372 1.53 2.10 16.41
N VAL A 373 1.15 1.01 17.07
CA VAL A 373 0.67 -0.20 16.40
C VAL A 373 -0.85 -0.20 16.32
N HIS A 374 -1.38 -0.56 15.15
CA HIS A 374 -2.78 -0.80 14.89
C HIS A 374 -2.97 -2.28 14.54
N PHE A 375 -3.50 -3.08 15.46
CA PHE A 375 -3.81 -4.49 15.24
C PHE A 375 -5.13 -4.66 14.49
N LEU A 376 -5.11 -5.46 13.43
CA LEU A 376 -6.21 -5.70 12.52
C LEU A 376 -6.48 -7.21 12.42
N PRO A 377 -7.19 -7.80 13.40
CA PRO A 377 -7.55 -9.21 13.33
C PRO A 377 -8.50 -9.48 12.16
N LYS A 378 -8.18 -10.52 11.38
CA LYS A 378 -8.99 -11.07 10.30
C LYS A 378 -10.20 -11.80 10.89
N ARG A 379 -11.31 -11.84 10.16
CA ARG A 379 -12.47 -12.66 10.56
C ARG A 379 -12.12 -14.13 10.34
N SER A 380 -11.90 -14.88 11.43
CA SER A 380 -11.70 -16.34 11.35
C SER A 380 -12.96 -17.00 10.80
N THR A 381 -12.84 -17.76 9.71
CA THR A 381 -13.95 -18.56 9.16
C THR A 381 -14.26 -19.80 10.00
N ARG A 382 -13.38 -20.17 10.94
CA ARG A 382 -13.45 -21.41 11.72
C ARG A 382 -13.69 -21.23 13.22
N GLY A 383 -13.83 -20.00 13.71
CA GLY A 383 -13.97 -19.75 15.15
C GLY A 383 -12.73 -20.13 15.98
N GLU A 384 -11.59 -20.37 15.32
CA GLU A 384 -10.30 -20.58 15.99
C GLU A 384 -9.90 -19.30 16.71
N ALA A 385 -9.60 -19.42 18.00
CA ALA A 385 -9.07 -18.32 18.79
C ALA A 385 -7.70 -17.93 18.24
N VAL A 386 -7.51 -16.62 18.04
CA VAL A 386 -6.21 -16.05 17.65
C VAL A 386 -5.16 -16.45 18.68
N ASP A 387 -4.00 -16.89 18.21
CA ASP A 387 -2.86 -17.20 19.07
C ASP A 387 -2.45 -15.99 19.92
N GLU A 388 -2.40 -16.16 21.24
CA GLU A 388 -1.97 -15.16 22.23
C GLU A 388 -0.54 -14.66 21.99
N GLU A 389 0.31 -15.42 21.28
CA GLU A 389 1.65 -14.98 20.89
C GLU A 389 1.66 -14.08 19.64
N SER A 390 0.49 -13.71 19.11
CA SER A 390 0.37 -12.81 17.96
C SER A 390 0.67 -11.36 18.32
N GLY A 391 1.59 -10.73 17.60
CA GLY A 391 1.94 -9.35 17.92
C GLY A 391 3.15 -8.82 17.19
N VAL A 392 3.62 -7.67 17.68
CA VAL A 392 4.84 -7.00 17.21
C VAL A 392 6.01 -7.45 18.09
N VAL A 393 7.14 -7.73 17.46
CA VAL A 393 8.41 -7.94 18.15
C VAL A 393 9.42 -6.92 17.67
N ILE A 394 10.07 -6.25 18.61
CA ILE A 394 11.20 -5.36 18.38
C ILE A 394 12.45 -6.11 18.87
N TYR A 395 13.37 -6.40 17.96
CA TYR A 395 14.65 -7.02 18.25
C TYR A 395 15.72 -5.95 18.45
N LEU A 396 16.45 -6.06 19.55
CA LEU A 396 17.68 -5.32 19.81
C LEU A 396 18.86 -6.27 19.63
N ILE A 397 19.58 -6.14 18.52
CA ILE A 397 20.60 -7.05 18.02
C ILE A 397 22.00 -6.59 18.43
N ASP A 398 22.72 -7.39 19.23
CA ASP A 398 24.07 -7.05 19.72
C ASP A 398 25.12 -6.99 18.58
N LYS A 399 25.05 -7.92 17.62
CA LYS A 399 25.92 -7.96 16.43
C LYS A 399 25.11 -8.38 15.22
N MET A 400 25.13 -7.58 14.16
CA MET A 400 24.53 -7.99 12.89
C MET A 400 25.25 -9.22 12.33
N HIS A 401 24.47 -10.26 12.05
CA HIS A 401 24.88 -11.45 11.32
C HIS A 401 23.96 -11.59 10.10
N ASP A 402 24.33 -12.45 9.15
CA ASP A 402 23.47 -12.71 7.99
C ASP A 402 22.11 -13.24 8.47
N LEU A 403 21.06 -12.43 8.26
CA LEU A 403 19.70 -12.77 8.64
C LEU A 403 19.18 -13.82 7.66
N GLN A 404 19.06 -15.07 8.12
CA GLN A 404 18.55 -16.21 7.35
C GLN A 404 17.08 -16.51 7.65
N SER A 405 16.50 -15.83 8.66
CA SER A 405 15.15 -16.07 9.15
C SER A 405 14.52 -14.77 9.66
N PRO A 406 13.18 -14.63 9.60
CA PRO A 406 12.44 -13.50 10.17
C PRO A 406 12.53 -13.44 11.69
N ARG A 407 12.82 -14.58 12.34
CA ARG A 407 13.18 -14.64 13.75
C ARG A 407 14.69 -14.45 13.89
N VAL A 408 15.08 -13.46 14.69
CA VAL A 408 16.49 -13.12 14.95
C VAL A 408 16.95 -13.81 16.23
N ASP A 409 17.92 -14.69 16.10
CA ASP A 409 18.60 -15.31 17.25
C ASP A 409 19.62 -14.33 17.85
N ASP A 410 20.02 -14.54 19.11
CA ASP A 410 20.99 -13.69 19.83
C ASP A 410 20.60 -12.20 19.96
N ALA A 411 19.30 -11.92 20.09
CA ALA A 411 18.77 -10.57 20.31
C ALA A 411 17.96 -10.49 21.61
N ILE A 412 17.80 -9.27 22.13
CA ILE A 412 16.78 -8.98 23.13
C ILE A 412 15.47 -8.73 22.40
N GLU A 413 14.42 -9.45 22.79
CA GLU A 413 13.10 -9.37 22.18
C GLU A 413 12.18 -8.54 23.07
N VAL A 414 11.66 -7.43 22.55
CA VAL A 414 10.54 -6.71 23.15
C VAL A 414 9.27 -7.07 22.39
N PHE A 415 8.34 -7.75 23.05
CA PHE A 415 7.07 -8.21 22.46
C PHE A 415 5.91 -7.36 22.96
N ILE A 416 5.03 -6.98 22.03
CA ILE A 416 3.75 -6.32 22.28
C ILE A 416 2.67 -7.15 21.59
N GLY A 417 1.85 -7.83 22.39
CA GLY A 417 0.77 -8.69 21.93
C GLY A 417 -0.50 -7.92 21.56
N TYR A 418 -1.29 -8.48 20.65
CA TYR A 418 -2.60 -7.93 20.28
C TYR A 418 -3.62 -7.93 21.44
N ASP A 419 -3.34 -8.69 22.49
CA ASP A 419 -4.12 -8.81 23.73
C ASP A 419 -3.65 -7.85 24.82
N GLY A 420 -2.60 -7.04 24.57
CA GLY A 420 -2.00 -6.12 25.52
C GLY A 420 -0.86 -6.71 26.36
N ARG A 421 -0.47 -7.97 26.13
CA ARG A 421 0.69 -8.57 26.81
C ARG A 421 1.97 -7.89 26.35
N VAL A 422 2.84 -7.53 27.29
CA VAL A 422 4.15 -6.93 27.00
C VAL A 422 5.24 -7.77 27.64
N SER A 423 6.33 -8.03 26.93
CA SER A 423 7.48 -8.71 27.54
C SER A 423 8.81 -8.26 26.95
N ILE A 424 9.85 -8.30 27.77
CA ILE A 424 11.25 -8.18 27.34
C ILE A 424 11.93 -9.50 27.69
N GLU A 425 12.51 -10.18 26.71
CA GLU A 425 13.16 -11.48 26.92
C GLU A 425 14.53 -11.55 26.22
N LYS A 426 15.53 -12.10 26.89
CA LYS A 426 16.81 -12.46 26.28
C LYS A 426 16.89 -13.99 26.11
N LYS A 427 16.70 -14.47 24.88
CA LYS A 427 16.76 -15.92 24.60
C LYS A 427 18.20 -16.43 24.62
N LYS A 428 18.45 -17.52 25.35
CA LYS A 428 19.74 -18.20 25.37
C LYS A 428 19.94 -19.01 24.09
N LYS A 429 21.17 -19.07 23.58
CA LYS A 429 21.54 -20.05 22.54
C LYS A 429 21.15 -21.46 22.99
N ARG A 430 20.47 -22.21 22.13
CA ARG A 430 20.41 -23.68 22.21
C ARG A 430 21.82 -24.25 21.98
N SER A 431 22.70 -24.11 22.96
CA SER A 431 24.00 -24.77 22.95
C SER A 431 23.98 -25.89 23.99
N ASN A 432 24.31 -27.11 23.55
CA ASN A 432 24.36 -28.34 24.34
C ASN A 432 25.52 -28.37 25.36
N LYS A 433 26.00 -27.22 25.84
CA LYS A 433 27.09 -27.14 26.82
C LYS A 433 26.71 -26.22 27.97
N LYS A 434 26.63 -26.80 29.16
CA LYS A 434 26.66 -26.08 30.45
C LYS A 434 27.98 -25.30 30.54
N SER A 435 28.02 -24.09 30.01
CA SER A 435 29.05 -23.12 30.41
C SER A 435 28.59 -22.45 31.69
N HIS A 436 29.24 -22.83 32.79
CA HIS A 436 29.07 -22.27 34.11
C HIS A 436 29.78 -20.90 34.14
N SER A 437 29.09 -19.80 33.86
CA SER A 437 29.64 -18.46 34.13
C SER A 437 28.53 -17.40 34.22
N SER A 438 28.45 -16.75 35.40
CA SER A 438 27.86 -15.41 35.68
C SER A 438 26.42 -15.07 35.27
N GLU A 439 25.70 -15.87 34.49
CA GLU A 439 24.32 -15.59 34.03
C GLU A 439 23.23 -15.87 35.09
N ASN A 440 23.55 -16.45 36.23
CA ASN A 440 22.56 -16.82 37.25
C ASN A 440 22.07 -15.63 38.11
N TYR A 441 22.62 -14.42 37.93
CA TYR A 441 22.28 -13.24 38.75
C TYR A 441 21.27 -12.29 38.08
N TYR A 442 21.07 -12.39 36.76
CA TYR A 442 20.22 -11.47 36.01
C TYR A 442 18.92 -12.13 35.61
N ASP A 443 17.81 -11.40 35.77
CA ASP A 443 16.54 -11.79 35.19
C ASP A 443 16.66 -11.90 33.67
N THR A 444 16.13 -12.97 33.09
CA THR A 444 16.16 -13.19 31.64
C THR A 444 14.88 -12.72 30.96
N LYS A 445 13.87 -12.32 31.74
CA LYS A 445 12.54 -11.97 31.26
C LYS A 445 11.86 -10.98 32.20
N ALA A 446 11.21 -9.97 31.62
CA ALA A 446 10.25 -9.09 32.27
C ALA A 446 8.92 -9.16 31.52
N THR A 447 7.79 -9.13 32.24
CA THR A 447 6.45 -9.22 31.64
C THR A 447 5.52 -8.19 32.27
N GLY A 448 4.60 -7.66 31.48
CA GLY A 448 3.55 -6.72 31.90
C GLY A 448 2.28 -6.93 31.07
N GLN A 449 1.21 -6.26 31.47
CA GLN A 449 -0.10 -6.33 30.81
C GLN A 449 -0.69 -4.93 30.74
N ALA A 450 -0.96 -4.46 29.53
CA ALA A 450 -1.73 -3.25 29.28
C ALA A 450 -3.21 -3.60 29.12
N GLU A 451 -4.09 -2.61 29.22
CA GLU A 451 -5.50 -2.80 28.85
C GLU A 451 -5.62 -3.31 27.40
N LYS A 452 -6.57 -4.22 27.17
CA LYS A 452 -6.81 -4.77 25.84
C LYS A 452 -7.36 -3.68 24.90
N SER A 453 -6.64 -3.40 23.83
CA SER A 453 -6.97 -2.42 22.80
C SER A 453 -6.55 -2.92 21.42
N HIS A 454 -7.16 -2.37 20.37
CA HIS A 454 -6.70 -2.59 19.01
C HIS A 454 -5.52 -1.70 18.63
N CYS A 455 -5.26 -0.64 19.39
CA CYS A 455 -4.16 0.28 19.12
C CYS A 455 -3.36 0.60 20.38
N TYR A 456 -2.04 0.59 20.23
CA TYR A 456 -1.10 0.88 21.30
C TYR A 456 -0.05 1.88 20.83
N GLU A 457 0.21 2.89 21.64
CA GLU A 457 1.41 3.71 21.52
C GLU A 457 2.51 3.08 22.37
N PHE A 458 3.72 2.95 21.81
CA PHE A 458 4.83 2.30 22.49
C PHE A 458 6.09 3.16 22.43
N THR A 459 6.89 3.07 23.49
CA THR A 459 8.25 3.59 23.55
C THR A 459 9.15 2.52 24.12
N VAL A 460 10.15 2.10 23.34
CA VAL A 460 11.23 1.22 23.78
C VAL A 460 12.50 2.06 23.92
N THR A 461 13.12 2.02 25.10
CA THR A 461 14.38 2.72 25.37
C THR A 461 15.47 1.68 25.62
N ASP A 462 16.58 1.78 24.89
CA ASP A 462 17.79 0.99 25.11
C ASP A 462 18.92 1.92 25.56
N SER A 463 19.30 1.81 26.83
CA SER A 463 20.43 2.52 27.44
C SER A 463 21.71 1.66 27.43
N GLY A 464 21.69 0.52 26.73
CA GLY A 464 22.81 -0.44 26.61
C GLY A 464 22.95 -1.38 27.80
N TRP A 465 22.78 -0.88 29.03
CA TRP A 465 22.78 -1.68 30.26
C TRP A 465 21.37 -2.05 30.73
N ARG A 466 20.34 -1.32 30.29
CA ARG A 466 18.93 -1.54 30.61
C ARG A 466 18.08 -1.32 29.37
N VAL A 467 17.06 -2.15 29.21
CA VAL A 467 15.99 -1.96 28.24
C VAL A 467 14.69 -1.72 28.99
N SER A 468 13.94 -0.69 28.60
CA SER A 468 12.59 -0.45 29.11
C SER A 468 11.59 -0.36 27.97
N ALA A 469 10.36 -0.78 28.24
CA ALA A 469 9.25 -0.71 27.32
C ALA A 469 8.03 -0.11 28.04
N GLU A 470 7.49 0.95 27.46
CA GLU A 470 6.25 1.58 27.87
C GLU A 470 5.22 1.38 26.76
N VAL A 471 4.04 0.86 27.11
CA VAL A 471 2.96 0.55 26.17
C VAL A 471 1.65 1.09 26.73
N LEU A 472 1.03 2.01 25.99
CA LEU A 472 -0.20 2.68 26.37
C LEU A 472 -1.32 2.34 25.38
N PRO A 473 -2.50 1.88 25.85
CA PRO A 473 -3.67 1.70 25.00
C PRO A 473 -4.18 3.07 24.52
N VAL A 474 -4.44 3.19 23.21
CA VAL A 474 -4.92 4.42 22.59
C VAL A 474 -6.10 4.15 21.65
N SER A 475 -6.89 5.18 21.37
CA SER A 475 -7.90 5.12 20.31
C SER A 475 -7.24 5.04 18.94
N CYS A 476 -7.71 4.14 18.10
CA CYS A 476 -7.23 3.99 16.73
C CYS A 476 -7.54 5.18 15.80
N SER A 477 -8.44 6.07 16.22
CA SER A 477 -8.87 7.24 15.45
C SER A 477 -8.24 8.55 15.92
N ASP A 478 -7.59 8.58 17.10
CA ASP A 478 -7.10 9.83 17.70
C ASP A 478 -5.72 10.21 17.16
N ASN A 479 -5.67 11.28 16.37
CA ASN A 479 -4.40 11.82 15.90
C ASN A 479 -3.62 12.56 17.00
N LYS A 480 -4.25 12.89 18.14
CA LYS A 480 -3.60 13.58 19.25
C LYS A 480 -3.00 12.56 20.24
N PRO A 481 -1.70 12.66 20.62
CA PRO A 481 -1.24 12.01 21.83
C PRO A 481 -2.04 12.62 23.00
N ARG A 482 -2.52 11.79 23.94
CA ARG A 482 -3.06 12.29 25.22
C ARG A 482 -1.89 12.83 26.06
N GLY A 483 -1.35 13.97 25.67
CA GLY A 483 -0.64 14.85 26.60
C GLY A 483 -1.66 15.39 27.59
N LYS A 484 -1.27 15.50 28.87
CA LYS A 484 -2.06 16.11 29.94
C LYS A 484 -2.81 17.32 29.39
N ARG A 485 -4.15 17.30 29.47
CA ARG A 485 -4.96 18.49 29.16
C ARG A 485 -4.42 19.63 30.01
N SER A 486 -3.75 20.60 29.38
CA SER A 486 -3.51 21.88 30.01
C SER A 486 -4.88 22.49 30.28
N LEU A 487 -5.15 22.81 31.54
CA LEU A 487 -6.43 23.33 32.04
C LEU A 487 -6.80 24.72 31.46
N LEU A 488 -6.04 25.23 30.48
CA LEU A 488 -6.13 26.58 29.92
C LEU A 488 -6.91 26.66 28.60
N ASP A 489 -7.33 25.54 27.99
CA ASP A 489 -7.99 25.52 26.67
C ASP A 489 -9.53 25.32 26.72
N LEU A 490 -10.17 25.50 27.87
CA LEU A 490 -11.64 25.49 27.98
C LEU A 490 -12.19 26.94 27.90
N PRO A 491 -12.97 27.31 26.87
CA PRO A 491 -13.48 28.68 26.69
C PRO A 491 -14.55 29.12 27.71
N TYR A 492 -14.93 28.28 28.67
CA TYR A 492 -16.17 28.44 29.43
C TYR A 492 -16.04 28.30 30.97
N LEU A 493 -14.88 28.62 31.53
CA LEU A 493 -14.66 28.56 32.99
C LEU A 493 -14.03 29.85 33.55
N LYS A 494 -14.60 31.01 33.23
CA LYS A 494 -14.23 32.28 33.88
C LYS A 494 -15.14 32.73 35.02
N ASP A 495 -16.34 32.15 35.19
CA ASP A 495 -17.37 32.77 36.06
C ASP A 495 -17.99 31.88 37.17
N LEU A 496 -17.35 30.79 37.58
CA LEU A 496 -17.80 30.05 38.77
C LEU A 496 -16.65 29.85 39.75
N GLY A 497 -16.69 30.65 40.83
CA GLY A 497 -15.90 30.42 42.03
C GLY A 497 -16.21 29.06 42.64
N SER A 498 -15.21 28.52 43.36
CA SER A 498 -15.12 27.19 43.98
C SER A 498 -14.90 26.02 43.01
N ILE A 499 -13.63 25.64 42.87
CA ILE A 499 -13.16 24.39 42.25
C ILE A 499 -13.33 23.27 43.30
N PRO A 500 -14.19 22.25 43.10
CA PRO A 500 -14.09 21.00 43.84
C PRO A 500 -12.83 20.26 43.35
N TYR A 501 -12.13 19.60 44.26
CA TYR A 501 -11.02 18.70 43.96
C TYR A 501 -11.40 17.78 42.78
N LEU A 502 -10.78 18.00 41.61
CA LEU A 502 -10.88 17.10 40.48
C LEU A 502 -9.98 15.90 40.79
N GLU A 503 -10.60 14.74 40.95
CA GLU A 503 -9.90 13.46 40.90
C GLU A 503 -9.11 13.40 39.58
N GLU A 504 -7.81 13.11 39.67
CA GLU A 504 -7.04 12.68 38.50
C GLU A 504 -7.73 11.41 37.99
N GLU A 505 -8.46 11.50 36.89
CA GLU A 505 -8.86 10.30 36.15
C GLU A 505 -7.58 9.60 35.72
N ASP A 506 -7.17 8.58 36.48
CA ASP A 506 -6.13 7.64 36.09
C ASP A 506 -6.49 7.13 34.69
N GLY A 507 -5.64 7.44 33.72
CA GLY A 507 -5.79 6.94 32.36
C GLY A 507 -5.86 5.40 32.33
N PRO A 508 -6.30 4.81 31.21
CA PRO A 508 -6.36 3.36 31.08
C PRO A 508 -5.01 2.72 31.45
N PRO A 509 -4.99 1.58 32.19
CA PRO A 509 -3.77 1.01 32.73
C PRO A 509 -2.75 0.72 31.63
N SER A 510 -1.61 1.40 31.71
CA SER A 510 -0.46 1.21 30.82
C SER A 510 0.48 0.15 31.38
N ALA A 511 1.26 -0.47 30.50
CA ALA A 511 2.32 -1.39 30.89
C ALA A 511 3.68 -0.67 30.82
N TYR A 512 4.40 -0.66 31.94
CA TYR A 512 5.80 -0.26 31.99
C TYR A 512 6.63 -1.42 32.55
N ILE A 513 7.59 -1.89 31.76
CA ILE A 513 8.50 -2.97 32.15
C ILE A 513 9.94 -2.61 31.83
N GLN A 514 10.87 -3.17 32.61
CA GLN A 514 12.31 -2.96 32.43
C GLN A 514 13.07 -4.26 32.66
N LEU A 515 14.18 -4.42 31.96
CA LEU A 515 15.08 -5.56 32.09
C LEU A 515 16.53 -5.06 32.07
N ASP A 516 17.28 -5.41 33.11
CA ASP A 516 18.71 -5.15 33.18
C ASP A 516 19.47 -6.18 32.33
N THR A 517 20.41 -5.71 31.54
CA THR A 517 21.18 -6.55 30.60
C THR A 517 22.57 -6.82 31.16
N PRO A 518 23.15 -8.01 30.93
CA PRO A 518 24.45 -8.36 31.49
C PRO A 518 25.54 -7.39 31.07
N LEU A 519 26.39 -7.00 32.02
CA LEU A 519 27.54 -6.12 31.79
C LEU A 519 28.60 -6.82 30.91
N THR A 520 28.62 -6.54 29.62
CA THR A 520 29.66 -7.01 28.69
C THR A 520 30.86 -6.06 28.68
N ARG A 521 32.05 -6.59 28.30
CA ARG A 521 33.31 -5.82 28.24
C ARG A 521 33.32 -4.66 27.23
N SER A 522 32.47 -4.70 26.21
CA SER A 522 32.24 -3.58 25.28
C SER A 522 30.77 -3.20 25.28
N ARG A 523 30.44 -2.01 25.79
CA ARG A 523 29.09 -1.46 25.72
C ARG A 523 28.89 -0.86 24.33
N SER A 524 28.18 -1.57 23.46
CA SER A 524 27.69 -1.06 22.19
C SER A 524 26.17 -1.09 22.21
N LEU A 525 25.54 -0.03 21.72
CA LEU A 525 24.10 -0.03 21.50
C LEU A 525 23.75 -0.94 20.33
N ARG A 526 22.56 -1.52 20.40
CA ARG A 526 22.12 -2.64 19.56
C ARG A 526 21.44 -2.13 18.30
N SER A 527 21.58 -2.87 17.20
CA SER A 527 20.80 -2.57 15.99
C SER A 527 19.32 -2.93 16.21
N VAL A 528 18.42 -2.17 15.59
CA VAL A 528 16.97 -2.32 15.77
C VAL A 528 16.37 -3.03 14.56
N ALA A 529 15.57 -4.06 14.81
CA ALA A 529 14.69 -4.67 13.83
C ALA A 529 13.27 -4.83 14.39
N ILE A 530 12.25 -4.76 13.54
CA ILE A 530 10.85 -4.98 13.90
C ILE A 530 10.29 -6.10 13.03
N ALA A 531 9.58 -7.04 13.63
CA ALA A 531 8.95 -8.13 12.90
C ALA A 531 7.60 -8.49 13.51
N LYS A 532 6.86 -9.33 12.79
CA LYS A 532 5.65 -10.00 13.28
C LYS A 532 6.02 -11.30 14.02
N ARG A 533 5.22 -11.64 15.05
CA ARG A 533 5.18 -12.97 15.68
C ARG A 533 3.73 -13.50 15.71
N GLY A 534 3.58 -14.82 15.73
CA GLY A 534 2.31 -15.51 15.88
C GLY A 534 1.54 -15.72 14.57
N ASP A 535 0.20 -15.70 14.67
CA ASP A 535 -0.74 -16.21 13.68
C ASP A 535 -0.89 -15.27 12.45
N PRO A 536 -0.97 -15.78 11.20
CA PRO A 536 -1.36 -15.00 10.02
C PRO A 536 -2.70 -14.25 10.12
N ASN A 537 -3.57 -14.59 11.07
CA ASN A 537 -4.88 -13.96 11.27
C ASN A 537 -4.82 -12.57 11.93
N VAL A 538 -3.66 -12.09 12.39
CA VAL A 538 -3.50 -10.73 12.93
C VAL A 538 -2.52 -9.94 12.09
N ASP A 539 -3.04 -9.09 11.21
CA ASP A 539 -2.22 -8.10 10.53
C ASP A 539 -2.03 -6.88 11.44
N PHE A 540 -1.01 -6.07 11.18
CA PHE A 540 -0.87 -4.79 11.86
C PHE A 540 -0.21 -3.72 11.01
N LEU A 541 -0.53 -2.47 11.33
CA LEU A 541 0.12 -1.30 10.78
C LEU A 541 0.92 -0.59 11.88
N LEU A 542 2.10 -0.08 11.53
CA LEU A 542 2.85 0.84 12.39
C LEU A 542 2.73 2.26 11.83
N ASP A 543 2.17 3.16 12.62
CA ASP A 543 2.13 4.60 12.37
C ASP A 543 3.17 5.31 13.26
N ARG A 544 3.68 6.47 12.81
CA ARG A 544 4.65 7.32 13.53
C ARG A 544 5.88 6.58 14.06
N LEU A 545 6.32 5.55 13.32
CA LEU A 545 7.50 4.79 13.68
C LEU A 545 8.74 5.68 13.57
N ASP A 546 9.38 5.96 14.70
CA ASP A 546 10.62 6.73 14.79
C ASP A 546 11.69 5.92 15.51
N HIS A 547 12.93 6.10 15.07
CA HIS A 547 14.11 5.59 15.75
C HIS A 547 15.10 6.74 15.92
N SER A 548 15.14 7.28 17.13
CA SER A 548 15.97 8.42 17.50
C SER A 548 17.07 8.01 18.49
N SER A 549 18.26 8.53 18.26
CA SER A 549 19.42 8.43 19.14
C SER A 549 19.57 9.71 19.96
N SER A 550 19.60 9.63 21.30
CA SER A 550 20.07 10.75 22.11
C SER A 550 21.59 10.74 22.14
N ILE A 551 22.20 11.69 21.44
CA ILE A 551 23.59 12.05 21.72
C ILE A 551 23.55 12.80 23.05
N PRO A 552 24.27 12.37 24.10
CA PRO A 552 24.38 13.19 25.29
C PRO A 552 25.03 14.52 24.86
N LEU A 553 24.38 15.65 25.20
CA LEU A 553 25.02 16.96 25.20
C LEU A 553 26.12 16.98 26.28
N SER A 554 27.17 16.19 26.09
CA SER A 554 28.40 16.32 26.86
C SER A 554 29.28 17.28 26.08
N LEU A 555 29.19 18.56 26.46
CA LEU A 555 30.23 19.57 26.31
C LEU A 555 30.89 19.59 24.92
N ILE A 556 30.34 20.41 24.01
CA ILE A 556 31.17 21.06 23.01
C ILE A 556 32.36 21.64 23.78
N PRO A 557 33.62 21.21 23.56
CA PRO A 557 34.72 21.96 24.11
C PRO A 557 34.72 23.28 23.34
N SER A 558 34.34 24.36 24.01
CA SER A 558 34.52 25.75 23.59
C SER A 558 36.00 26.13 23.42
N LEU A 559 36.85 25.19 23.01
CA LEU A 559 38.31 25.28 23.00
C LEU A 559 38.89 25.42 21.58
N LEU A 560 38.06 25.69 20.57
CA LEU A 560 38.56 26.08 19.23
C LEU A 560 38.43 27.57 18.91
N LEU A 561 37.76 28.37 19.75
CA LEU A 561 37.63 29.82 19.53
C LEU A 561 38.62 30.67 20.36
N LEU A 562 39.35 30.08 21.31
CA LEU A 562 40.34 30.79 22.13
C LEU A 562 41.80 30.58 21.70
N LEU A 563 42.07 29.61 20.83
CA LEU A 563 43.42 29.36 20.29
C LEU A 563 43.76 30.22 19.06
N THR A 564 42.77 30.87 18.43
CA THR A 564 43.01 31.85 17.35
C THR A 564 43.27 33.27 17.86
N LEU A 565 43.05 33.55 19.15
CA LEU A 565 43.30 34.88 19.74
C LEU A 565 44.65 35.00 20.48
N PHE A 566 45.38 33.90 20.69
CA PHE A 566 46.71 33.93 21.31
C PHE A 566 47.88 33.76 20.33
N LEU A 567 47.61 33.57 19.03
CA LEU A 567 48.63 33.53 17.98
C LEU A 567 48.70 34.81 17.14
N SER A 568 48.04 35.89 17.57
CA SER A 568 48.10 37.22 16.95
C SER A 568 48.63 38.32 17.88
N ARG A 569 49.64 38.00 18.69
CA ARG A 569 50.48 39.01 19.36
C ARG A 569 51.95 38.74 19.13
#